data_AF-A0A1V4FJ22-F1
#
_entry.id   AF-A0A1V4FJ22-F1
#
_cell.length_a   1.000
_cell.length_b   1.000
_cell.length_c   1.000
_cell.angle_alpha   90.00
_cell.angle_beta   90.00
_cell.angle_gamma   90.00
#
_symmetry.space_group_name_H-M   'P 1'
#
loop_
_entity.id
_entity.type
_entity.pdbx_description
1 polymer ?
#
loop_
_entity_poly.entity_id
_entity_poly.type
_entity_poly.pdbx_seq_one_letter_code
_entity_poly.pdbx_strand_id
1 'polypeptide(L)' 'MNSQFNSLSANRRSIYALGNNLSQTPKAIFDLVKQTVKNSPTAFNSQTVRAVVLFGTSSDKVWEIVE' A
#
# COMPACT_ATOMS: atom_id res chain seq x y z
N MET A 1 -21.12 -2.81 20.45
CA MET A 1 -20.91 -2.95 19.00
C MET A 1 -19.45 -3.22 18.72
N ASN A 2 -19.08 -4.43 18.31
CA ASN A 2 -17.75 -4.68 17.75
C ASN A 2 -17.80 -4.31 16.26
N SER A 3 -17.21 -3.16 15.91
CA SER A 3 -17.07 -2.75 14.52
C SER A 3 -15.99 -3.59 13.84
N GLN A 4 -16.30 -4.17 12.66
CA GLN A 4 -15.32 -4.88 11.83
C GLN A 4 -14.06 -4.03 11.57
N PHE A 5 -14.24 -2.71 11.43
CA PHE A 5 -13.13 -1.77 11.28
C PHE A 5 -12.18 -1.77 12.49
N ASN A 6 -12.72 -1.77 13.70
CA ASN A 6 -11.90 -1.78 14.93
C ASN A 6 -11.11 -3.09 15.04
N SER A 7 -11.74 -4.22 14.71
CA SER A 7 -11.07 -5.53 14.71
C SER A 7 -9.92 -5.60 13.70
N LEU A 8 -10.14 -5.12 12.47
CA LEU A 8 -9.09 -5.07 11.44
C LEU A 8 -7.95 -4.12 11.84
N SER A 9 -8.29 -2.98 12.43
CA SER A 9 -7.30 -1.98 12.87
C SER A 9 -6.39 -2.51 13.97
N ALA A 10 -6.94 -3.29 14.92
CA ALA A 10 -6.16 -3.91 15.99
C ALA A 10 -5.17 -4.98 15.47
N ASN A 11 -5.53 -5.70 14.40
CA ASN A 11 -4.71 -6.74 13.80
C ASN A 11 -3.56 -6.20 12.92
N ARG A 12 -3.61 -4.94 12.48
CA ARG A 12 -2.58 -4.35 11.60
C ARG A 12 -1.30 -4.01 12.39
N ARG A 13 -0.15 -4.59 11.99
CA ARG A 13 1.18 -4.31 12.55
C ARG A 13 2.20 -4.05 11.44
N SER A 14 3.31 -3.38 11.77
CA SER A 14 4.46 -3.26 10.86
C SER A 14 5.16 -4.62 10.72
N ILE A 15 5.46 -5.03 9.49
CA ILE A 15 6.09 -6.33 9.18
C ILE A 15 7.44 -6.08 8.53
N TYR A 16 8.52 -6.58 9.12
CA TYR A 16 9.90 -6.40 8.63
C TYR A 16 10.45 -7.64 7.92
N ALA A 17 9.98 -8.84 8.30
CA ALA A 17 10.35 -10.10 7.65
C ALA A 17 9.59 -10.26 6.32
N LEU A 18 9.92 -9.42 5.35
CA LEU A 18 9.35 -9.44 4.00
C LEU A 18 10.20 -10.35 3.11
N GLY A 19 9.54 -11.08 2.21
CA GLY A 19 10.18 -11.89 1.18
C GLY A 19 9.38 -11.82 -0.12
N ASN A 20 9.83 -12.51 -1.16
CA ASN A 20 9.27 -12.39 -2.51
C ASN A 20 8.02 -13.26 -2.76
N ASN A 21 7.44 -13.83 -1.70
CA ASN A 21 6.29 -14.73 -1.78
C ASN A 21 4.98 -13.95 -1.65
N LEU A 22 4.51 -13.38 -2.76
CA LEU A 22 3.22 -12.70 -2.82
C LEU A 22 2.14 -13.63 -3.38
N SER A 23 1.01 -13.78 -2.69
CA SER A 23 -0.14 -14.54 -3.20
C SER A 23 -1.05 -13.71 -4.10
N GLN A 24 -0.91 -12.39 -4.08
CA GLN A 24 -1.73 -11.43 -4.81
C GLN A 24 -1.00 -10.99 -6.08
N THR A 25 -1.77 -10.77 -7.15
CA THR A 25 -1.20 -10.28 -8.41
C THR A 25 -0.79 -8.80 -8.30
N PRO A 26 0.23 -8.35 -9.05
CA PRO A 26 0.60 -6.93 -9.11
C PRO A 26 -0.58 -6.01 -9.44
N LYS A 27 -1.48 -6.46 -10.33
CA LYS A 27 -2.68 -5.72 -10.69
C LYS A 27 -3.63 -5.53 -9.49
N ALA A 28 -3.88 -6.58 -8.71
CA ALA A 28 -4.76 -6.49 -7.55
C ALA A 28 -4.20 -5.51 -6.50
N ILE A 29 -2.89 -5.54 -6.28
CA ILE A 29 -2.20 -4.61 -5.36
C ILE A 29 -2.30 -3.17 -5.88
N PHE A 30 -2.02 -2.95 -7.18
CA PHE A 30 -2.12 -1.64 -7.80
C PHE A 30 -3.53 -1.05 -7.69
N ASP A 31 -4.55 -1.85 -8.02
CA ASP A 31 -5.95 -1.42 -7.97
C ASP A 31 -6.38 -1.08 -6.54
N LEU A 32 -5.94 -1.86 -5.54
CA LEU A 32 -6.15 -1.56 -4.13
C LEU A 32 -5.58 -0.19 -3.75
N VAL A 33 -4.29 0.05 -4.01
CA VAL A 33 -3.63 1.33 -3.70
C VAL A 33 -4.33 2.49 -4.41
N LYS A 34 -4.64 2.32 -5.70
CA LYS A 34 -5.34 3.34 -6.50
C LYS A 34 -6.70 3.70 -5.92
N GLN A 35 -7.52 2.72 -5.56
CA GLN A 35 -8.83 2.96 -4.97
C GLN A 35 -8.74 3.62 -3.60
N THR A 36 -7.81 3.17 -2.75
CA THR A 36 -7.59 3.76 -1.43
C THR A 36 -7.17 5.23 -1.54
N VAL A 37 -6.21 5.57 -2.41
CA VAL A 37 -5.77 6.95 -2.62
C VAL A 37 -6.92 7.81 -3.15
N LYS A 38 -7.68 7.31 -4.15
CA LYS A 38 -8.82 8.03 -4.74
C LYS A 38 -9.92 8.37 -3.73
N ASN A 39 -10.20 7.45 -2.81
CA ASN A 39 -11.32 7.58 -1.87
C ASN A 39 -10.90 8.20 -0.52
N SER A 40 -9.62 8.50 -0.32
CA SER A 40 -9.14 9.15 0.90
C SER A 40 -9.41 10.65 0.83
N PRO A 41 -10.11 11.24 1.82
CA PRO A 41 -10.31 12.67 1.85
C PRO A 41 -8.96 13.40 2.00
N THR A 42 -8.82 14.53 1.32
CA THR A 42 -7.64 15.41 1.44
C THR A 42 -8.08 16.77 1.96
N ALA A 43 -7.18 17.44 2.69
CA ALA A 43 -7.47 18.79 3.19
C ALA A 43 -7.91 19.69 2.04
N PHE A 44 -9.05 20.37 2.22
CA PHE A 44 -9.68 21.24 1.22
C PHE A 44 -9.92 20.58 -0.15
N ASN A 45 -10.04 19.25 -0.21
CA ASN A 45 -10.14 18.49 -1.47
C ASN A 45 -9.01 18.84 -2.47
N SER A 46 -7.83 19.18 -1.97
CA SER A 46 -6.70 19.61 -2.79
C SER A 46 -6.08 18.49 -3.64
N GLN A 47 -6.36 17.22 -3.30
CA GLN A 47 -5.96 16.03 -4.07
C GLN A 47 -4.47 16.04 -4.49
N THR A 48 -3.59 16.46 -3.58
CA THR A 48 -2.15 16.58 -3.83
C THR A 48 -1.41 15.25 -3.81
N VAL A 49 -2.02 14.20 -3.23
CA VAL A 49 -1.40 12.88 -3.09
C VAL A 49 -1.14 12.25 -4.46
N ARG A 50 0.10 11.80 -4.67
CA ARG A 50 0.53 10.99 -5.81
C ARG A 50 1.25 9.77 -5.26
N ALA A 51 1.07 8.62 -5.91
CA ALA A 51 1.69 7.37 -5.51
C ALA A 51 2.29 6.67 -6.73
N VAL A 52 3.48 6.11 -6.55
CA VAL A 52 4.14 5.23 -7.52
C VAL A 52 4.20 3.85 -6.87
N VAL A 53 3.75 2.82 -7.57
CA VAL A 53 3.79 1.43 -7.10
C VAL A 53 4.73 0.67 -8.01
N LEU A 54 5.76 0.07 -7.41
CA LEU A 54 6.82 -0.63 -8.13
C LEU A 54 6.73 -2.13 -7.85
N PHE A 55 7.08 -2.94 -8.84
CA PHE A 55 7.07 -4.39 -8.77
C PHE A 55 8.34 -4.95 -9.41
N GLY A 56 8.77 -6.13 -8.96
CA GLY A 56 9.94 -6.84 -9.49
C GLY A 56 11.18 -5.94 -9.59
N THR A 57 11.85 -5.98 -10.74
CA THR A 57 13.11 -5.25 -10.98
C THR A 57 13.02 -3.74 -10.80
N SER A 58 11.82 -3.14 -10.91
CA SER A 58 11.65 -1.71 -10.64
C SER A 58 11.67 -1.41 -9.15
N SER A 59 11.18 -2.33 -8.32
CA SER A 59 11.29 -2.25 -6.86
C SER A 59 12.75 -2.44 -6.43
N ASP A 60 13.44 -3.44 -7.01
CA ASP A 60 14.84 -3.74 -6.69
C ASP A 60 15.74 -2.53 -6.94
N LYS A 61 15.59 -1.89 -8.10
CA LYS A 61 16.32 -0.66 -8.46
C LYS A 61 16.17 0.49 -7.48
N VAL A 62 15.04 0.60 -6.78
CA VAL A 62 14.86 1.67 -5.78
C VAL A 62 15.62 1.36 -4.51
N TRP A 63 15.70 0.08 -4.12
CA TRP A 63 16.49 -0.33 -2.97
C TRP A 63 17.99 -0.22 -3.22
N GLU A 64 18.45 -0.48 -4.44
CA GLU A 64 19.85 -0.28 -4.86
C GLU A 64 20.33 1.18 -4.76
N ILE A 65 19.43 2.18 -4.62
CA ILE A 65 19.83 3.60 -4.47
C ILE A 65 20.41 3.86 -3.07
N VAL A 66 19.94 3.13 -2.07
CA VAL A 66 20.26 3.36 -0.65
C VAL A 66 21.15 2.28 -0.04
N GLU A 67 21.48 1.24 -0.80
CA GLU A 67 22.44 0.18 -0.44
C GLU A 67 23.86 0.55 -0.89
#